data_AF-A0A0G2FFI4-F1
#
_entry.id   AF-A0A0G2FFI4-F1
#
_cell.length_a   1.000
_cell.length_b   1.000
_cell.length_c   1.000
_cell.angle_alpha   90.00
_cell.angle_beta   90.00
_cell.angle_gamma   90.00
#
_symmetry.space_group_name_H-M   'P 1'
#
loop_
_entity.id
_entity.type
_entity.pdbx_description
1 polymer ?
#
loop_
_entity_poly.entity_id
_entity_poly.type
_entity_poly.pdbx_seq_one_letter_code
_entity_poly.pdbx_strand_id
1 'polypeptide(L)'
;MANPTQQGFFVPDLLATLPNTLASIIDQRVNAIVDQRFQDIEQRLDNVEAVLRAEGRLAPPRQSPLRAQVQHHQQQQHHQPQFQQNVNPPPPPQPQSHHNQNVVDNTDPVLALASANQAAAMTAHPAPPVPQQQQQQQQQHHQQQQAQQQQQQQQQQQQQQAQQQQQQQQQQQQPQMAPPPAAVLHAMPPIVAMEIPPEGFPISSRATMQLELDQFTIPRGYSMRMSGTRDMGKGKRKIRWICFRAGEARYSEASKAAGMPERSSKKCNCPFKFECVETFRDSNMWVVHHHITPGTTTHNHPPSDPSEDPRSRKLPPAVASEVDGWLRQGWQVSKIMTELKNRGFKNVLSRDLYNRRQQLKREDENGEA
;
A
#
# COMPACT_ATOMS: atom_id res chain seq x y z
N MET A 1 -84.47 4.79 32.77
CA MET A 1 -83.07 4.43 33.09
C MET A 1 -82.25 4.70 31.85
N ALA A 2 -81.60 5.87 31.79
CA ALA A 2 -80.86 6.37 30.64
C ALA A 2 -79.41 6.56 31.05
N ASN A 3 -78.49 6.07 30.22
CA ASN A 3 -77.05 5.99 30.47
C ASN A 3 -76.35 7.10 29.68
N PRO A 4 -75.53 7.99 30.30
CA PRO A 4 -74.93 9.11 29.60
C PRO A 4 -73.56 8.76 28.99
N THR A 5 -73.45 9.02 27.68
CA THR A 5 -72.39 9.79 26.99
C THR A 5 -70.91 9.50 27.31
N GLN A 6 -70.23 8.80 26.40
CA GLN A 6 -68.77 8.85 26.23
C GLN A 6 -68.37 10.10 25.44
N GLN A 7 -67.55 10.96 26.04
CA GLN A 7 -66.77 12.00 25.35
C GLN A 7 -65.31 11.56 25.28
N GLY A 8 -64.81 11.34 24.07
CA GLY A 8 -63.40 11.03 23.80
C GLY A 8 -62.54 12.29 23.83
N PHE A 9 -61.56 12.34 24.72
CA PHE A 9 -60.47 13.31 24.70
C PHE A 9 -59.36 12.81 23.77
N PHE A 10 -59.15 13.51 22.66
CA PHE A 10 -57.94 13.41 21.84
C PHE A 10 -56.82 14.18 22.56
N VAL A 11 -55.77 13.48 23.01
CA VAL A 11 -54.51 14.09 23.46
C VAL A 11 -53.54 14.06 22.27
N PRO A 12 -53.01 15.20 21.78
CA PRO A 12 -51.99 15.18 20.75
C PRO A 12 -50.67 14.65 21.32
N ASP A 13 -50.05 13.77 20.56
CA ASP A 13 -48.76 13.15 20.79
C ASP A 13 -47.63 14.20 20.77
N LEU A 14 -47.22 14.67 21.95
CA LEU A 14 -46.21 15.72 22.15
C LEU A 14 -44.84 15.16 22.59
N LEU A 15 -44.61 13.85 22.50
CA LEU A 15 -43.42 13.19 23.07
C LEU A 15 -42.42 12.64 22.04
N ALA A 16 -42.59 12.90 20.74
CA ALA A 16 -41.72 12.37 19.68
C ALA A 16 -40.58 13.30 19.20
N THR A 17 -40.45 14.54 19.70
CA THR A 17 -39.49 15.54 19.16
C THR A 17 -38.36 15.97 20.10
N LEU A 18 -38.29 15.44 21.33
CA LEU A 18 -37.32 15.87 22.34
C LEU A 18 -35.85 15.38 22.22
N PRO A 19 -35.49 14.25 21.55
CA PRO A 19 -34.08 13.82 21.55
C PRO A 19 -33.18 14.58 20.56
N ASN A 20 -33.75 15.25 19.55
CA ASN A 20 -32.96 15.95 18.52
C ASN A 20 -32.49 17.35 18.96
N THR A 21 -33.24 18.03 19.82
CA THR A 21 -32.88 19.37 20.32
C THR A 21 -31.74 19.33 21.32
N LEU A 22 -31.69 18.32 22.20
CA LEU A 22 -30.61 18.22 23.19
C LEU A 22 -29.26 17.92 22.54
N ALA A 23 -29.23 17.03 21.53
CA ALA A 23 -28.01 16.72 20.78
C ALA A 23 -27.48 17.95 20.03
N SER A 24 -28.38 18.71 19.36
CA SER A 24 -28.01 19.94 18.67
C SER A 24 -27.47 21.02 19.62
N ILE A 25 -28.04 21.15 20.83
CA ILE A 25 -27.56 22.09 21.85
C ILE A 25 -26.17 21.70 22.37
N ILE A 26 -25.91 20.39 22.54
CA ILE A 26 -24.60 19.89 22.97
C ILE A 26 -23.55 20.16 21.89
N ASP A 27 -23.83 19.83 20.62
CA ASP A 27 -22.91 20.07 19.52
C ASP A 27 -22.60 21.57 19.35
N GLN A 28 -23.63 22.43 19.47
CA GLN A 28 -23.45 23.87 19.40
C GLN A 28 -22.56 24.40 20.54
N ARG A 29 -22.72 23.88 21.76
CA ARG A 29 -21.87 24.27 22.91
C ARG A 29 -20.45 23.73 22.79
N VAL A 30 -20.25 22.53 22.29
CA VAL A 30 -18.91 21.96 22.07
C VAL A 30 -18.17 22.78 21.02
N ASN A 31 -18.82 23.10 19.89
CA ASN A 31 -18.22 23.95 18.86
C ASN A 31 -17.88 25.34 19.40
N ALA A 32 -18.77 25.96 20.18
CA ALA A 32 -18.49 27.26 20.81
C ALA A 32 -17.29 27.21 21.78
N ILE A 33 -17.11 26.12 22.54
CA ILE A 33 -15.96 25.95 23.43
C ILE A 33 -14.67 25.75 22.63
N VAL A 34 -14.71 24.98 21.54
CA VAL A 34 -13.56 24.77 20.66
C VAL A 34 -13.14 26.08 20.00
N ASP A 35 -14.09 26.85 19.47
CA ASP A 35 -13.84 28.16 18.87
C ASP A 35 -13.25 29.14 19.89
N GLN A 36 -13.80 29.16 21.11
CA GLN A 36 -13.27 29.99 22.20
C GLN A 36 -11.83 29.61 22.58
N ARG A 37 -11.51 28.31 22.63
CA ARG A 37 -10.15 27.84 22.90
C ARG A 37 -9.20 28.17 21.77
N PHE A 38 -9.65 28.10 20.53
CA PHE A 38 -8.85 28.47 19.38
C PHE A 38 -8.49 29.97 19.41
N GLN A 39 -9.47 30.83 19.68
CA GLN A 39 -9.25 32.27 19.84
C GLN A 39 -8.30 32.61 21.00
N ASP A 40 -8.42 31.92 22.14
CA ASP A 40 -7.50 32.08 23.28
C ASP A 40 -6.07 31.67 22.92
N ILE A 41 -5.90 30.60 22.14
CA ILE A 41 -4.57 30.17 21.65
C ILE A 41 -4.00 31.20 20.68
N GLU A 42 -4.77 31.70 19.72
CA GLU A 42 -4.32 32.75 18.79
C GLU A 42 -3.90 34.01 19.55
N GLN A 43 -4.69 34.46 20.52
CA GLN A 43 -4.36 35.63 21.33
C GLN A 43 -3.09 35.42 22.17
N ARG A 44 -2.87 34.21 22.70
CA ARG A 44 -1.63 33.88 23.41
C ARG A 44 -0.42 33.85 22.49
N LEU A 45 -0.57 33.37 21.25
CA LEU A 45 0.49 33.41 20.26
C LEU A 45 0.84 34.86 19.86
N ASP A 46 -0.17 35.70 19.63
CA ASP A 46 0.03 37.13 19.34
C ASP A 46 0.75 37.84 20.49
N ASN A 47 0.39 37.53 21.75
CA ASN A 47 1.07 38.07 22.93
C ASN A 47 2.53 37.61 23.02
N VAL A 48 2.81 36.33 22.76
CA VAL A 48 4.19 35.82 22.73
C VAL A 48 5.00 36.48 21.61
N GLU A 49 4.40 36.65 20.43
CA GLU A 49 5.04 37.34 19.31
C GLU A 49 5.33 38.82 19.65
N ALA A 50 4.40 39.51 20.32
CA ALA A 50 4.58 40.88 20.77
C ALA A 50 5.73 41.00 21.78
N VAL A 51 5.83 40.08 22.74
CA VAL A 51 6.93 40.03 23.72
C VAL A 51 8.27 39.79 23.02
N LEU A 52 8.35 38.78 22.14
CA LEU A 52 9.58 38.47 21.41
C LEU A 52 10.01 39.63 20.50
N ARG A 53 9.06 40.39 19.95
CA ARG A 53 9.33 41.62 19.19
C ARG A 53 9.84 42.75 20.08
N ALA A 54 9.24 42.96 21.25
CA ALA A 54 9.70 43.96 22.22
C ALA A 54 11.13 43.66 22.72
N GLU A 55 11.49 42.38 22.84
CA GLU A 55 12.85 41.94 23.18
C GLU A 55 13.86 42.01 22.01
N GLY A 56 13.43 42.46 20.82
CA GLY A 56 14.29 42.54 19.63
C GLY A 56 14.71 41.17 19.07
N ARG A 57 14.05 40.08 19.50
CA ARG A 57 14.35 38.71 19.04
C ARG A 57 13.66 38.36 17.72
N LEU A 58 12.67 39.15 17.30
CA LEU A 58 11.99 39.01 16.01
C LEU A 58 12.14 40.27 15.17
N ALA A 59 12.56 40.10 13.92
CA ALA A 59 12.60 41.18 12.94
C ALA A 59 11.18 41.70 12.65
N PRO A 60 11.02 43.01 12.33
CA PRO A 60 9.73 43.55 11.94
C PRO A 60 9.19 42.83 10.70
N PRO A 61 7.88 42.53 10.64
CA PRO A 61 7.30 41.82 9.51
C PRO A 61 7.49 42.63 8.24
N ARG A 62 8.22 42.08 7.27
CA ARG A 62 8.17 42.57 5.89
C ARG A 62 6.76 42.33 5.38
N GLN A 63 6.04 43.38 5.02
CA GLN A 63 4.73 43.26 4.37
C GLN A 63 4.90 42.53 3.04
N SER A 64 4.61 41.22 3.04
CA SER A 64 4.54 40.42 1.82
C SER A 64 3.18 40.66 1.15
N PRO A 65 3.14 41.03 -0.15
CA PRO A 65 1.89 41.37 -0.85
C PRO A 65 0.88 40.22 -0.98
N LEU A 66 1.23 38.98 -0.62
CA LEU A 66 0.33 37.83 -0.66
C LEU A 66 -0.82 37.86 0.37
N ARG A 67 -0.66 38.54 1.51
CA ARG A 67 -1.70 38.52 2.56
C ARG A 67 -2.96 39.33 2.17
N ALA A 68 -2.83 40.31 1.27
CA ALA A 68 -3.96 41.07 0.74
C ALA A 68 -4.82 40.25 -0.25
N GLN A 69 -4.25 39.23 -0.90
CA GLN A 69 -4.97 38.42 -1.88
C GLN A 69 -5.89 37.37 -1.24
N VAL A 70 -5.56 36.90 -0.04
CA VAL A 70 -6.33 35.88 0.67
C VAL A 70 -7.62 36.45 1.28
N GLN A 71 -7.61 37.70 1.75
CA GLN A 71 -8.84 38.36 2.26
C GLN A 71 -9.85 38.65 1.15
N HIS A 72 -9.42 38.85 -0.09
CA HIS A 72 -10.33 39.09 -1.21
C HIS A 72 -11.00 37.81 -1.75
N HIS A 73 -10.42 36.63 -1.49
CA HIS A 73 -10.95 35.34 -1.98
C HIS A 73 -12.04 34.75 -1.06
N GLN A 74 -12.10 35.15 0.21
CA GLN A 74 -13.08 34.63 1.16
C GLN A 74 -14.47 35.28 1.01
N GLN A 75 -14.58 36.41 0.32
CA GLN A 75 -15.87 37.11 0.12
C GLN A 75 -16.66 36.63 -1.12
N GLN A 76 -16.09 35.77 -1.98
CA GLN A 76 -16.76 35.30 -3.22
C GLN A 76 -17.44 33.92 -3.12
N GLN A 77 -17.34 33.18 -2.01
CA GLN A 77 -17.87 31.81 -1.94
C GLN A 77 -19.38 31.68 -1.65
N HIS A 78 -20.16 32.77 -1.63
CA HIS A 78 -21.60 32.71 -1.30
C HIS A 78 -22.58 32.60 -2.47
N HIS A 79 -22.14 32.41 -3.72
CA HIS A 79 -23.08 32.20 -4.83
C HIS A 79 -22.59 31.10 -5.78
N GLN A 80 -23.19 29.90 -5.68
CA GLN A 80 -23.15 28.91 -6.75
C GLN A 80 -24.58 28.34 -6.98
N PRO A 81 -25.10 28.34 -8.22
CA PRO A 81 -26.41 27.80 -8.53
C PRO A 81 -26.37 26.27 -8.70
N GLN A 82 -27.46 25.60 -8.32
CA GLN A 82 -27.66 24.16 -8.45
C GLN A 82 -27.71 23.72 -9.93
N PHE A 83 -26.88 22.76 -10.32
CA PHE A 83 -27.05 21.97 -11.55
C PHE A 83 -27.67 20.60 -11.21
N GLN A 84 -28.79 20.30 -11.87
CA GLN A 84 -29.48 19.01 -11.84
C GLN A 84 -28.68 17.98 -12.65
N GLN A 85 -28.34 16.85 -12.00
CA GLN A 85 -27.75 15.69 -12.66
C GLN A 85 -28.83 14.86 -13.35
N ASN A 86 -28.79 14.83 -14.68
CA ASN A 86 -29.57 13.91 -15.50
C ASN A 86 -28.71 12.67 -15.78
N VAL A 87 -29.12 11.51 -15.26
CA VAL A 87 -28.43 10.22 -15.41
C VAL A 87 -29.08 9.44 -16.55
N ASN A 88 -28.34 9.19 -17.62
CA ASN A 88 -28.70 8.21 -18.65
C ASN A 88 -27.79 6.98 -18.52
N PRO A 89 -28.32 5.74 -18.51
CA PRO A 89 -27.52 4.53 -18.46
C PRO A 89 -26.94 4.13 -19.83
N PRO A 90 -25.78 3.44 -19.88
CA PRO A 90 -25.16 2.98 -21.12
C PRO A 90 -25.84 1.72 -21.70
N PRO A 91 -25.75 1.48 -23.03
CA PRO A 91 -26.31 0.30 -23.68
C PRO A 91 -25.44 -0.97 -23.49
N PRO A 92 -26.04 -2.17 -23.60
CA PRO A 92 -25.33 -3.44 -23.39
C PRO A 92 -24.44 -3.84 -24.59
N PRO A 93 -23.35 -4.61 -24.36
CA PRO A 93 -22.44 -5.07 -25.41
C PRO A 93 -23.01 -6.26 -26.21
N GLN A 94 -22.78 -6.24 -27.52
CA GLN A 94 -23.08 -7.33 -28.44
C GLN A 94 -21.99 -8.43 -28.40
N PRO A 95 -22.33 -9.71 -28.61
CA PRO A 95 -21.36 -10.79 -28.61
C PRO A 95 -20.57 -10.86 -29.92
N GLN A 96 -19.24 -10.83 -29.82
CA GLN A 96 -18.32 -11.15 -30.92
C GLN A 96 -18.12 -12.67 -31.03
N SER A 97 -18.43 -13.21 -32.20
CA SER A 97 -18.17 -14.57 -32.63
C SER A 97 -16.70 -14.75 -33.00
N HIS A 98 -15.95 -15.52 -32.19
CA HIS A 98 -14.64 -16.05 -32.58
C HIS A 98 -14.78 -17.50 -33.02
N HIS A 99 -14.67 -17.71 -34.33
CA HIS A 99 -14.54 -19.01 -34.97
C HIS A 99 -13.07 -19.18 -35.35
N ASN A 100 -12.33 -20.00 -34.61
CA ASN A 100 -11.09 -20.61 -35.11
C ASN A 100 -10.67 -21.77 -34.21
N GLN A 101 -10.72 -23.00 -34.74
CA GLN A 101 -9.72 -24.02 -34.43
C GLN A 101 -9.73 -25.12 -35.48
N ASN A 102 -8.69 -25.05 -36.32
CA ASN A 102 -8.07 -26.17 -37.01
C ASN A 102 -7.69 -27.27 -36.02
N VAL A 103 -8.13 -28.50 -36.28
CA VAL A 103 -7.45 -29.73 -35.84
C VAL A 103 -7.37 -30.64 -37.07
N VAL A 104 -6.15 -31.12 -37.32
CA VAL A 104 -5.76 -32.03 -38.40
C VAL A 104 -6.00 -33.49 -38.04
N ASP A 105 -6.43 -34.23 -39.06
CA ASP A 105 -6.23 -35.65 -39.40
C ASP A 105 -6.59 -36.78 -38.42
N ASN A 106 -7.59 -37.59 -38.80
CA ASN A 106 -7.40 -39.03 -38.99
C ASN A 106 -8.52 -39.69 -39.82
N THR A 107 -8.15 -40.16 -41.00
CA THR A 107 -8.55 -41.38 -41.75
C THR A 107 -9.97 -41.98 -41.68
N ASP A 108 -10.42 -42.27 -42.91
CA ASP A 108 -11.28 -43.37 -43.42
C ASP A 108 -12.79 -43.12 -43.67
N PRO A 109 -13.34 -43.74 -44.74
CA PRO A 109 -14.39 -43.17 -45.56
C PRO A 109 -15.70 -43.93 -45.36
N VAL A 110 -16.79 -43.48 -45.99
CA VAL A 110 -17.84 -44.32 -46.61
C VAL A 110 -19.07 -43.47 -46.99
N LEU A 111 -19.51 -43.67 -48.24
CA LEU A 111 -20.85 -43.50 -48.83
C LEU A 111 -21.50 -42.11 -49.07
N ALA A 112 -21.60 -41.82 -50.37
CA ALA A 112 -22.85 -41.69 -51.14
C ALA A 112 -23.47 -40.30 -51.43
N LEU A 113 -23.51 -40.04 -52.75
CA LEU A 113 -24.60 -39.50 -53.57
C LEU A 113 -25.37 -38.25 -53.08
N ALA A 114 -25.30 -37.16 -53.84
CA ALA A 114 -26.19 -36.91 -54.99
C ALA A 114 -26.18 -35.44 -55.46
N SER A 115 -26.18 -35.29 -56.78
CA SER A 115 -26.95 -34.32 -57.58
C SER A 115 -26.63 -32.81 -57.59
N ALA A 116 -25.96 -32.42 -58.69
CA ALA A 116 -26.44 -31.51 -59.74
C ALA A 116 -26.99 -30.10 -59.36
N ASN A 117 -26.32 -29.04 -59.85
CA ASN A 117 -26.74 -28.35 -61.09
C ASN A 117 -25.84 -27.16 -61.49
N GLN A 118 -25.48 -27.15 -62.77
CA GLN A 118 -25.47 -26.05 -63.75
C GLN A 118 -24.95 -24.66 -63.31
N ALA A 119 -23.80 -24.20 -63.83
CA ALA A 119 -23.55 -23.63 -65.18
C ALA A 119 -23.77 -22.12 -65.24
N ALA A 120 -22.67 -21.37 -65.46
CA ALA A 120 -22.59 -20.27 -66.42
C ALA A 120 -21.15 -19.72 -66.45
N ALA A 121 -20.55 -19.79 -67.64
CA ALA A 121 -19.28 -19.19 -67.99
C ALA A 121 -19.37 -17.65 -67.98
N MET A 122 -18.23 -16.97 -67.86
CA MET A 122 -17.73 -16.00 -68.86
C MET A 122 -16.36 -15.42 -68.48
N THR A 123 -15.49 -15.37 -69.51
CA THR A 123 -14.37 -14.44 -69.74
C THR A 123 -13.17 -14.44 -68.80
N ALA A 124 -12.16 -15.23 -69.17
CA ALA A 124 -10.80 -15.18 -68.66
C ALA A 124 -9.95 -14.15 -69.45
N HIS A 125 -9.32 -13.23 -68.73
CA HIS A 125 -8.20 -12.41 -69.20
C HIS A 125 -6.88 -13.02 -68.70
N PRO A 126 -5.82 -13.13 -69.52
CA PRO A 126 -4.53 -13.64 -69.06
C PRO A 126 -3.84 -12.61 -68.13
N ALA A 127 -3.64 -13.01 -66.88
CA ALA A 127 -2.88 -12.24 -65.89
C ALA A 127 -1.38 -12.18 -66.26
N PRO A 128 -0.70 -11.05 -66.01
CA PRO A 128 0.73 -10.91 -66.29
C PRO A 128 1.57 -11.82 -65.37
N PRO A 129 2.70 -12.35 -65.87
CA PRO A 129 3.59 -13.19 -65.07
C PRO A 129 4.16 -12.38 -63.89
N VAL A 130 3.85 -12.84 -62.69
CA VAL A 130 4.29 -12.26 -61.42
C VAL A 130 5.83 -12.42 -61.31
N PRO A 131 6.59 -11.38 -60.95
CA PRO A 131 8.05 -11.42 -60.95
C PRO A 131 8.60 -12.42 -59.93
N GLN A 132 9.13 -13.53 -60.44
CA GLN A 132 9.70 -14.66 -59.70
C GLN A 132 10.89 -14.28 -58.79
N GLN A 133 11.43 -13.06 -58.92
CA GLN A 133 12.52 -12.55 -58.08
C GLN A 133 12.11 -12.30 -56.62
N GLN A 134 10.84 -11.94 -56.35
CA GLN A 134 10.43 -11.59 -54.98
C GLN A 134 10.31 -12.83 -54.09
N GLN A 135 10.06 -14.00 -54.67
CA GLN A 135 9.96 -15.27 -53.93
C GLN A 135 11.34 -15.78 -53.47
N GLN A 136 12.41 -15.43 -54.19
CA GLN A 136 13.77 -15.85 -53.85
C GLN A 136 14.35 -15.05 -52.68
N GLN A 137 14.01 -13.75 -52.55
CA GLN A 137 14.42 -12.95 -51.38
C GLN A 137 13.71 -13.38 -50.09
N GLN A 138 12.45 -13.81 -50.16
CA GLN A 138 11.73 -14.31 -48.98
C GLN A 138 12.32 -15.61 -48.42
N GLN A 139 12.79 -16.52 -49.29
CA GLN A 139 13.47 -17.74 -48.83
C GLN A 139 14.79 -17.46 -48.12
N GLN A 140 15.56 -16.48 -48.59
CA GLN A 140 16.85 -16.15 -47.96
C GLN A 140 16.66 -15.53 -46.57
N HIS A 141 15.64 -14.69 -46.38
CA HIS A 141 15.34 -14.10 -45.07
C HIS A 141 14.84 -15.15 -44.05
N HIS A 142 14.08 -16.15 -44.50
CA HIS A 142 13.59 -17.20 -43.61
C HIS A 142 14.73 -18.08 -43.11
N GLN A 143 15.71 -18.38 -43.96
CA GLN A 143 16.87 -19.19 -43.59
C GLN A 143 17.80 -18.46 -42.60
N GLN A 144 17.96 -17.14 -42.75
CA GLN A 144 18.75 -16.34 -41.80
C GLN A 144 18.08 -16.24 -40.42
N GLN A 145 16.75 -16.14 -40.38
CA GLN A 145 16.00 -16.09 -39.12
C GLN A 145 16.06 -17.43 -38.36
N GLN A 146 16.07 -18.55 -39.08
CA GLN A 146 16.18 -19.88 -38.47
C GLN A 146 17.57 -20.12 -37.86
N ALA A 147 18.64 -19.65 -38.51
CA ALA A 147 19.99 -19.72 -37.96
C ALA A 147 20.16 -18.90 -36.67
N GLN A 148 19.52 -17.73 -36.60
CA GLN A 148 19.59 -16.85 -35.42
C GLN A 148 18.84 -17.47 -34.22
N GLN A 149 17.74 -18.19 -34.47
CA GLN A 149 17.02 -18.92 -33.42
C GLN A 149 17.82 -20.09 -32.85
N GLN A 150 18.53 -20.85 -33.69
CA GLN A 150 19.41 -21.93 -33.22
C GLN A 150 20.57 -21.39 -32.36
N GLN A 151 21.13 -20.24 -32.72
CA GLN A 151 22.23 -19.64 -31.96
C GLN A 151 21.76 -19.18 -30.57
N GLN A 152 20.54 -18.65 -30.45
CA GLN A 152 19.95 -18.30 -29.15
C GLN A 152 19.70 -19.52 -28.26
N GLN A 153 19.25 -20.63 -28.85
CA GLN A 153 19.02 -21.87 -28.10
C GLN A 153 20.32 -22.47 -27.54
N GLN A 154 21.41 -22.40 -28.31
CA GLN A 154 22.73 -22.87 -27.86
C GLN A 154 23.27 -22.01 -26.70
N GLN A 155 23.07 -20.70 -26.73
CA GLN A 155 23.50 -19.80 -25.64
C GLN A 155 22.74 -20.08 -24.34
N GLN A 156 21.44 -20.39 -24.44
CA GLN A 156 20.62 -20.68 -23.26
C GLN A 156 21.01 -22.02 -22.60
N GLN A 157 21.41 -23.00 -23.40
CA GLN A 157 21.89 -24.30 -22.90
C GLN A 157 23.23 -24.19 -22.18
N GLN A 158 24.14 -23.34 -22.68
CA GLN A 158 25.42 -23.07 -22.01
C GLN A 158 25.24 -22.37 -20.65
N GLN A 159 24.26 -21.46 -20.54
CA GLN A 159 23.97 -20.78 -19.27
C GLN A 159 23.43 -21.74 -18.20
N GLN A 160 22.58 -22.70 -18.57
CA GLN A 160 22.09 -23.72 -17.63
C GLN A 160 23.20 -24.62 -17.11
N GLN A 161 24.16 -25.00 -17.96
CA GLN A 161 25.27 -25.86 -17.56
C GLN A 161 26.23 -25.16 -16.59
N ALA A 162 26.50 -23.87 -16.80
CA ALA A 162 27.30 -23.06 -15.88
C ALA A 162 26.65 -22.93 -14.49
N GLN A 163 25.32 -22.81 -14.44
CA GLN A 163 24.59 -22.67 -13.18
C GLN A 163 24.59 -23.97 -12.36
N GLN A 164 24.58 -25.13 -13.02
CA GLN A 164 24.68 -26.43 -12.34
C GLN A 164 26.06 -26.68 -11.72
N GLN A 165 27.15 -26.28 -12.39
CA GLN A 165 28.49 -26.41 -11.80
C GLN A 165 28.67 -25.52 -10.55
N GLN A 166 28.03 -24.35 -10.52
CA GLN A 166 28.13 -23.46 -9.34
C GLN A 166 27.42 -24.02 -8.10
N GLN A 167 26.34 -24.79 -8.27
CA GLN A 167 25.68 -25.47 -7.15
C GLN A 167 26.52 -26.63 -6.57
N GLN A 168 27.25 -27.38 -7.39
CA GLN A 168 28.10 -28.46 -6.87
C GLN A 168 29.29 -27.94 -6.05
N GLN A 169 29.86 -26.78 -6.38
CA GLN A 169 30.94 -26.21 -5.56
C GLN A 169 30.46 -25.71 -4.18
N GLN A 170 29.20 -25.29 -4.02
CA GLN A 170 28.70 -24.91 -2.70
C GLN A 170 28.45 -26.09 -1.77
N GLN A 171 28.13 -27.29 -2.28
CA GLN A 171 27.96 -28.46 -1.41
C GLN A 171 29.27 -29.03 -0.86
N GLN A 172 30.41 -28.85 -1.54
CA GLN A 172 31.71 -29.31 -1.02
C GLN A 172 32.34 -28.39 0.04
N GLN A 173 31.77 -27.22 0.32
CA GLN A 173 32.24 -26.33 1.39
C GLN A 173 31.40 -26.39 2.68
N GLN A 174 30.48 -27.35 2.84
CA GLN A 174 29.98 -27.65 4.18
C GLN A 174 31.02 -28.52 4.92
N PRO A 175 31.70 -28.02 5.96
CA PRO A 175 32.49 -28.89 6.83
C PRO A 175 31.54 -29.92 7.45
N GLN A 176 31.88 -31.21 7.30
CA GLN A 176 31.27 -32.30 8.05
C GLN A 176 31.48 -32.04 9.54
N MET A 177 30.49 -31.41 10.17
CA MET A 177 30.36 -31.43 11.62
C MET A 177 29.89 -32.84 12.01
N ALA A 178 30.69 -33.49 12.84
CA ALA A 178 30.40 -34.78 13.44
C ALA A 178 28.98 -34.82 14.05
N PRO A 179 28.33 -36.00 14.10
CA PRO A 179 27.04 -36.13 14.76
C PRO A 179 27.17 -35.78 16.26
N PRO A 180 26.31 -34.91 16.80
CA PRO A 180 26.31 -34.66 18.24
C PRO A 180 25.84 -35.92 18.99
N PRO A 181 26.39 -36.18 20.19
CA PRO A 181 25.89 -37.23 21.05
C PRO A 181 24.44 -36.93 21.46
N ALA A 182 23.68 -38.00 21.62
CA ALA A 182 22.29 -37.97 22.06
C ALA A 182 22.11 -37.18 23.37
N ALA A 183 21.00 -36.46 23.44
CA ALA A 183 20.38 -35.89 24.64
C ALA A 183 21.13 -34.73 25.33
N VAL A 184 21.00 -33.53 24.75
CA VAL A 184 20.82 -32.33 25.58
C VAL A 184 19.65 -31.54 25.01
N LEU A 185 18.53 -31.54 25.72
CA LEU A 185 17.43 -30.60 25.54
C LEU A 185 18.03 -29.18 25.58
N HIS A 186 18.34 -28.62 24.42
CA HIS A 186 18.70 -27.21 24.30
C HIS A 186 17.44 -26.42 24.66
N ALA A 187 17.33 -26.03 25.92
CA ALA A 187 16.42 -25.00 26.36
C ALA A 187 16.59 -23.82 25.40
N MET A 188 15.55 -23.51 24.63
CA MET A 188 15.52 -22.28 23.84
C MET A 188 15.89 -21.14 24.79
N PRO A 189 16.79 -20.22 24.38
CA PRO A 189 17.10 -19.07 25.22
C PRO A 189 15.78 -18.39 25.61
N PRO A 190 15.59 -17.98 26.88
CA PRO A 190 14.34 -17.39 27.32
C PRO A 190 14.01 -16.22 26.38
N ILE A 191 12.88 -16.33 25.66
CA ILE A 191 12.39 -15.25 24.81
C ILE A 191 12.18 -14.08 25.74
N VAL A 192 13.06 -13.06 25.65
CA VAL A 192 12.89 -11.81 26.39
C VAL A 192 11.51 -11.29 26.00
N ALA A 193 10.61 -11.22 26.98
CA ALA A 193 9.25 -10.77 26.75
C ALA A 193 9.31 -9.34 26.20
N MET A 194 9.01 -9.20 24.91
CA MET A 194 8.89 -7.89 24.29
C MET A 194 7.67 -7.20 24.88
N GLU A 195 7.91 -6.09 25.58
CA GLU A 195 6.87 -5.35 26.28
C GLU A 195 5.87 -4.76 25.27
N ILE A 196 4.57 -4.93 25.54
CA ILE A 196 3.46 -4.38 24.78
C ILE A 196 3.17 -2.94 25.21
N PRO A 197 2.73 -2.01 24.32
CA PRO A 197 2.24 -0.71 24.77
C PRO A 197 1.15 -0.89 25.84
N PRO A 198 1.19 -0.16 26.96
CA PRO A 198 0.22 -0.33 28.04
C PRO A 198 -1.24 -0.18 27.57
N GLU A 199 -2.16 -0.85 28.28
CA GLU A 199 -3.59 -0.64 28.08
C GLU A 199 -3.93 0.85 28.32
N GLY A 200 -4.68 1.44 27.40
CA GLY A 200 -5.03 2.86 27.45
C GLY A 200 -3.92 3.82 26.99
N PHE A 201 -2.78 3.34 26.48
CA PHE A 201 -1.72 4.22 25.96
C PHE A 201 -2.30 5.18 24.90
N PRO A 202 -2.22 6.51 25.12
CA PRO A 202 -2.85 7.49 24.26
C PRO A 202 -2.05 7.68 22.98
N ILE A 203 -2.76 7.90 21.89
CA ILE A 203 -2.21 8.18 20.57
C ILE A 203 -2.90 9.41 20.01
N SER A 204 -2.08 10.35 19.59
CA SER A 204 -2.50 11.73 19.30
C SER A 204 -3.37 11.85 18.07
N SER A 205 -3.07 11.07 17.02
CA SER A 205 -3.83 11.08 15.78
C SER A 205 -3.76 9.75 15.03
N ARG A 206 -4.73 9.52 14.14
CA ARG A 206 -4.64 8.41 13.18
C ARG A 206 -3.40 8.53 12.29
N ALA A 207 -3.02 9.76 11.91
CA ALA A 207 -1.89 10.03 11.02
C ALA A 207 -0.54 9.74 11.70
N THR A 208 -0.42 10.07 12.99
CA THR A 208 0.80 9.91 13.81
C THR A 208 0.88 8.56 14.52
N MET A 209 -0.22 7.80 14.57
CA MET A 209 -0.31 6.50 15.25
C MET A 209 0.83 5.55 14.93
N GLN A 210 1.21 5.45 13.65
CA GLN A 210 2.33 4.59 13.26
C GLN A 210 3.65 5.07 13.88
N LEU A 211 3.90 6.38 13.89
CA LEU A 211 5.12 6.96 14.43
C LEU A 211 5.18 6.80 15.95
N GLU A 212 4.08 7.08 16.65
CA GLU A 212 3.97 6.93 18.11
C GLU A 212 4.15 5.46 18.54
N LEU A 213 3.55 4.51 17.80
CA LEU A 213 3.79 3.09 18.05
C LEU A 213 5.21 2.64 17.69
N ASP A 214 5.79 3.16 16.60
CA ASP A 214 7.17 2.85 16.21
C ASP A 214 8.16 3.34 17.30
N GLN A 215 7.93 4.50 17.92
CA GLN A 215 8.72 5.01 19.05
C GLN A 215 8.71 4.07 20.27
N PHE A 216 7.58 3.40 20.53
CA PHE A 216 7.49 2.43 21.63
C PHE A 216 8.09 1.07 21.26
N THR A 217 7.76 0.57 20.06
CA THR A 217 7.97 -0.83 19.69
C THR A 217 9.37 -1.10 19.13
N ILE A 218 9.92 -0.20 18.32
CA ILE A 218 11.23 -0.38 17.67
C ILE A 218 12.37 -0.55 18.70
N PRO A 219 12.47 0.29 19.76
CA PRO A 219 13.50 0.09 20.80
C PRO A 219 13.36 -1.24 21.55
N ARG A 220 12.17 -1.85 21.53
CA ARG A 220 11.88 -3.16 22.13
C ARG A 220 12.09 -4.32 21.15
N GLY A 221 12.56 -4.03 19.94
CA GLY A 221 12.97 -5.03 18.96
C GLY A 221 11.83 -5.63 18.13
N TYR A 222 10.69 -4.95 18.03
CA TYR A 222 9.65 -5.37 17.10
C TYR A 222 9.00 -4.16 16.45
N SER A 223 8.34 -4.37 15.33
CA SER A 223 7.53 -3.33 14.73
C SER A 223 6.14 -3.84 14.41
N MET A 224 5.22 -2.88 14.32
CA MET A 224 3.80 -3.12 14.14
C MET A 224 3.35 -2.59 12.77
N ARG A 225 2.40 -3.28 12.17
CA ARG A 225 1.73 -2.84 10.95
C ARG A 225 0.22 -2.88 11.12
N MET A 226 -0.44 -1.99 10.40
CA MET A 226 -1.89 -2.02 10.29
C MET A 226 -2.33 -3.25 9.50
N SER A 227 -3.26 -4.01 10.08
CA SER A 227 -3.91 -5.15 9.40
C SER A 227 -5.26 -4.79 8.81
N GLY A 228 -5.94 -3.77 9.37
CA GLY A 228 -7.25 -3.34 8.90
C GLY A 228 -7.95 -2.41 9.89
N THR A 229 -8.94 -1.69 9.39
CA THR A 229 -9.83 -0.82 10.16
C THR A 229 -11.21 -1.48 10.23
N ARG A 230 -11.90 -1.35 11.37
CA ARG A 230 -13.29 -1.76 11.50
C ARG A 230 -14.07 -0.67 12.22
N ASP A 231 -15.30 -0.43 11.77
CA ASP A 231 -16.25 0.40 12.49
C ASP A 231 -16.86 -0.42 13.64
N MET A 232 -16.87 0.15 14.84
CA MET A 232 -17.42 -0.48 16.05
C MET A 232 -18.93 -0.19 16.23
N GLY A 233 -19.57 0.45 15.26
CA GLY A 233 -20.87 1.09 15.45
C GLY A 233 -20.77 2.34 16.33
N LYS A 234 -21.87 3.10 16.42
CA LYS A 234 -21.93 4.39 17.17
C LYS A 234 -20.90 5.45 16.72
N GLY A 235 -20.30 5.30 15.54
CA GLY A 235 -19.31 6.23 14.97
C GLY A 235 -17.92 6.13 15.59
N LYS A 236 -17.60 5.04 16.30
CA LYS A 236 -16.23 4.76 16.76
C LYS A 236 -15.55 3.79 15.81
N ARG A 237 -14.27 4.03 15.53
CA ARG A 237 -13.42 3.13 14.74
C ARG A 237 -12.45 2.36 15.62
N LYS A 238 -12.03 1.19 15.13
CA LYS A 238 -10.90 0.45 15.66
C LYS A 238 -9.93 0.06 14.56
N ILE A 239 -8.66 0.03 14.91
CA ILE A 239 -7.58 -0.37 14.00
C ILE A 239 -6.85 -1.55 14.60
N ARG A 240 -6.75 -2.64 13.84
CA ARG A 240 -5.99 -3.81 14.24
C ARG A 240 -4.52 -3.62 13.88
N TRP A 241 -3.66 -3.76 14.87
CA TRP A 241 -2.22 -3.75 14.75
C TRP A 241 -1.68 -5.16 14.95
N ILE A 242 -0.84 -5.61 14.02
CA ILE A 242 -0.21 -6.93 14.08
C ILE A 242 1.31 -6.80 13.93
N CYS A 243 2.05 -7.75 14.50
CA CYS A 243 3.50 -7.79 14.34
C CYS A 243 3.90 -7.81 12.85
N PHE A 244 5.02 -7.17 12.50
CA PHE A 244 5.60 -7.24 11.17
C PHE A 244 5.89 -8.69 10.74
N ARG A 245 6.27 -9.57 11.67
CA ARG A 245 6.48 -11.01 11.41
C ARG A 245 5.20 -11.85 11.39
N ALA A 246 4.02 -11.23 11.54
CA ALA A 246 2.73 -11.92 11.46
C ALA A 246 2.34 -12.28 10.03
N GLY A 247 1.69 -13.44 9.89
CA GLY A 247 1.29 -14.09 8.64
C GLY A 247 2.23 -15.21 8.22
N GLU A 248 1.81 -15.98 7.22
CA GLU A 248 2.61 -17.05 6.64
C GLU A 248 3.64 -16.51 5.64
N ALA A 249 4.74 -17.24 5.53
CA ALA A 249 5.72 -17.04 4.48
C ALA A 249 5.06 -17.28 3.12
N ARG A 250 4.69 -16.21 2.42
CA ARG A 250 4.14 -16.34 1.06
C ARG A 250 5.27 -16.54 0.07
N TYR A 251 5.49 -17.78 -0.35
CA TYR A 251 6.11 -18.05 -1.64
C TYR A 251 5.00 -18.05 -2.68
N SER A 252 4.92 -16.99 -3.51
CA SER A 252 3.82 -16.89 -4.47
C SER A 252 4.00 -17.92 -5.59
N GLU A 253 2.90 -18.51 -6.07
CA GLU A 253 2.94 -19.40 -7.23
C GLU A 253 3.54 -18.71 -8.46
N ALA A 254 3.36 -17.40 -8.59
CA ALA A 254 4.01 -16.59 -9.60
C ALA A 254 5.54 -16.55 -9.43
N SER A 255 6.04 -16.43 -8.19
CA SER A 255 7.48 -16.53 -7.90
C SER A 255 8.03 -17.92 -8.21
N LYS A 256 7.22 -18.97 -7.94
CA LYS A 256 7.55 -20.35 -8.30
C LYS A 256 7.60 -20.56 -9.82
N ALA A 257 6.60 -20.06 -10.54
CA ALA A 257 6.51 -20.13 -11.99
C ALA A 257 7.61 -19.31 -12.69
N ALA A 258 8.03 -18.20 -12.08
CA ALA A 258 9.15 -17.37 -12.56
C ALA A 258 10.53 -17.92 -12.16
N GLY A 259 10.62 -19.09 -11.51
CA GLY A 259 11.87 -19.69 -11.06
C GLY A 259 12.66 -18.81 -10.09
N MET A 260 11.99 -17.87 -9.39
CA MET A 260 12.67 -16.99 -8.46
C MET A 260 13.09 -17.78 -7.23
N PRO A 261 14.33 -17.61 -6.73
CA PRO A 261 14.78 -18.31 -5.53
C PRO A 261 13.87 -17.98 -4.36
N GLU A 262 13.54 -19.02 -3.58
CA GLU A 262 12.78 -18.87 -2.34
C GLU A 262 13.57 -17.98 -1.38
N ARG A 263 13.20 -16.70 -1.33
CA ARG A 263 13.74 -15.80 -0.33
C ARG A 263 13.14 -16.21 1.01
N SER A 264 14.00 -16.58 1.96
CA SER A 264 13.60 -16.83 3.34
C SER A 264 12.68 -15.70 3.82
N SER A 265 11.42 -16.03 4.03
CA SER A 265 10.43 -15.05 4.46
C SER A 265 10.70 -14.70 5.92
N LYS A 266 10.66 -13.41 6.25
CA LYS A 266 10.77 -12.93 7.63
C LYS A 266 9.49 -13.19 8.45
N LYS A 267 8.48 -13.79 7.84
CA LYS A 267 7.19 -14.11 8.41
C LYS A 267 7.28 -15.44 9.17
N CYS A 268 6.94 -15.42 10.46
CA CYS A 268 6.99 -16.60 11.34
C CYS A 268 5.62 -16.92 11.97
N ASN A 269 4.54 -16.47 11.30
CA ASN A 269 3.18 -16.58 11.78
C ASN A 269 3.01 -16.05 13.23
N CYS A 270 3.66 -14.93 13.55
CA CYS A 270 3.58 -14.33 14.87
C CYS A 270 2.12 -14.00 15.25
N PRO A 271 1.60 -14.48 16.41
CA PRO A 271 0.22 -14.23 16.82
C PRO A 271 0.01 -12.84 17.44
N PHE A 272 1.10 -12.11 17.72
CA PHE A 272 1.08 -10.84 18.44
C PHE A 272 0.26 -9.76 17.73
N LYS A 273 -0.76 -9.25 18.42
CA LYS A 273 -1.64 -8.18 17.94
C LYS A 273 -2.35 -7.47 19.09
N PHE A 274 -2.71 -6.21 18.85
CA PHE A 274 -3.61 -5.42 19.69
C PHE A 274 -4.48 -4.52 18.80
N GLU A 275 -5.43 -3.81 19.41
CA GLU A 275 -6.30 -2.87 18.70
C GLU A 275 -6.04 -1.45 19.22
N CYS A 276 -6.11 -0.44 18.35
CA CYS A 276 -6.24 0.96 18.78
C CYS A 276 -7.69 1.38 18.55
N VAL A 277 -8.33 1.90 19.58
CA VAL A 277 -9.75 2.29 19.55
C VAL A 277 -9.86 3.80 19.64
N GLU A 278 -10.71 4.36 18.79
CA GLU A 278 -11.04 5.78 18.79
C GLU A 278 -11.81 6.14 20.07
N THR A 279 -11.36 7.17 20.78
CA THR A 279 -11.86 7.51 22.12
C THR A 279 -13.30 8.02 22.08
N PHE A 280 -13.59 9.00 21.22
CA PHE A 280 -14.93 9.55 20.96
C PHE A 280 -15.21 9.61 19.45
N ARG A 281 -16.48 9.78 19.05
CA ARG A 281 -16.84 9.85 17.63
C ARG A 281 -16.13 11.05 17.00
N ASP A 282 -15.51 10.81 15.83
CA ASP A 282 -14.74 11.81 15.08
C ASP A 282 -13.60 12.45 15.90
N SER A 283 -13.21 11.80 17.00
CA SER A 283 -12.02 12.18 17.73
C SER A 283 -10.80 11.86 16.90
N ASN A 284 -9.83 12.77 16.87
CA ASN A 284 -8.51 12.37 16.38
C ASN A 284 -7.75 11.54 17.44
N MET A 285 -8.29 11.33 18.64
CA MET A 285 -7.58 10.66 19.74
C MET A 285 -7.89 9.17 19.81
N TRP A 286 -6.85 8.37 19.94
CA TRP A 286 -6.95 6.91 20.01
C TRP A 286 -6.29 6.39 21.28
N VAL A 287 -6.70 5.22 21.73
CA VAL A 287 -6.05 4.51 22.83
C VAL A 287 -5.73 3.08 22.44
N VAL A 288 -4.61 2.56 22.92
CA VAL A 288 -4.29 1.13 22.82
C VAL A 288 -5.29 0.34 23.67
N HIS A 289 -5.83 -0.70 23.08
CA HIS A 289 -6.76 -1.63 23.68
C HIS A 289 -6.33 -3.08 23.40
N HIS A 290 -6.06 -3.81 24.47
CA HIS A 290 -5.72 -5.22 24.45
C HIS A 290 -7.01 -6.03 24.41
N HIS A 291 -7.60 -6.21 23.22
CA HIS A 291 -8.70 -7.16 23.06
C HIS A 291 -8.11 -8.57 22.84
N ILE A 292 -7.83 -9.27 23.94
CA ILE A 292 -6.99 -10.47 23.94
C ILE A 292 -7.86 -11.72 23.70
N THR A 293 -7.88 -12.18 22.44
CA THR A 293 -7.98 -13.63 22.26
C THR A 293 -6.78 -14.24 22.99
N PRO A 294 -6.96 -15.24 23.87
CA PRO A 294 -5.83 -15.85 24.58
C PRO A 294 -4.68 -16.20 23.63
N GLY A 295 -3.46 -15.80 24.00
CA GLY A 295 -2.24 -16.07 23.21
C GLY A 295 -1.87 -15.01 22.16
N THR A 296 -2.57 -13.88 22.08
CA THR A 296 -2.26 -12.82 21.08
C THR A 296 -1.42 -11.66 21.62
N THR A 297 -1.02 -11.71 22.89
CA THR A 297 -0.16 -10.71 23.54
C THR A 297 1.29 -11.18 23.67
N THR A 298 1.62 -12.36 23.18
CA THR A 298 2.98 -12.90 23.21
C THR A 298 3.55 -13.00 21.80
N HIS A 299 4.85 -12.76 21.69
CA HIS A 299 5.61 -13.05 20.48
C HIS A 299 6.15 -14.48 20.54
N ASN A 300 6.21 -15.13 19.39
CA ASN A 300 6.82 -16.45 19.21
C ASN A 300 8.22 -16.36 18.59
N HIS A 301 8.86 -15.20 18.67
CA HIS A 301 10.17 -14.92 18.09
C HIS A 301 10.93 -13.94 19.01
N PRO A 302 12.26 -13.92 18.95
CA PRO A 302 13.06 -12.92 19.67
C PRO A 302 12.92 -11.52 19.05
N PRO A 303 13.41 -10.47 19.74
CA PRO A 303 13.69 -9.17 19.15
C PRO A 303 14.35 -9.28 17.77
N SER A 304 13.83 -8.53 16.81
CA SER A 304 14.37 -8.41 15.45
C SER A 304 15.62 -7.55 15.45
N ASP A 305 16.61 -7.95 14.65
CA ASP A 305 17.73 -7.07 14.32
C ASP A 305 17.20 -5.81 13.62
N PRO A 306 17.60 -4.59 14.05
CA PRO A 306 17.27 -3.35 13.37
C PRO A 306 17.55 -3.35 11.87
N SER A 307 18.51 -4.13 11.37
CA SER A 307 18.82 -4.26 9.94
C SER A 307 17.80 -5.07 9.15
N GLU A 308 17.01 -5.93 9.82
CA GLU A 308 16.02 -6.77 9.17
C GLU A 308 14.67 -6.08 9.01
N ASP A 309 14.35 -5.16 9.91
CA ASP A 309 13.05 -4.50 9.96
C ASP A 309 13.06 -3.22 9.11
N PRO A 310 12.21 -3.10 8.06
CA PRO A 310 12.12 -1.88 7.27
C PRO A 310 11.78 -0.63 8.07
N ARG A 311 11.02 -0.74 9.17
CA ARG A 311 10.65 0.40 10.02
C ARG A 311 11.81 0.85 10.88
N SER A 312 12.57 -0.08 11.46
CA SER A 312 13.77 0.23 12.27
C SER A 312 14.91 0.88 11.47
N ARG A 313 14.90 0.71 10.14
CA ARG A 313 15.87 1.36 9.23
C ARG A 313 15.41 2.71 8.70
N LYS A 314 14.15 3.11 9.00
CA LYS A 314 13.61 4.37 8.49
C LYS A 314 14.36 5.54 9.13
N LEU A 315 14.82 6.46 8.29
CA LEU A 315 15.49 7.67 8.74
C LEU A 315 14.48 8.64 9.38
N PRO A 316 14.90 9.44 10.38
CA PRO A 316 14.12 10.56 10.89
C PRO A 316 13.70 11.50 9.75
N PRO A 317 12.52 12.15 9.82
CA PRO A 317 11.99 12.97 8.72
C PRO A 317 12.97 14.04 8.21
N ALA A 318 13.69 14.72 9.12
CA ALA A 318 14.70 15.72 8.76
C ALA A 318 15.83 15.11 7.90
N VAL A 319 16.41 14.00 8.36
CA VAL A 319 17.50 13.31 7.65
C VAL A 319 17.01 12.67 6.35
N ALA A 320 15.79 12.15 6.33
CA ALA A 320 15.18 11.62 5.12
C ALA A 320 15.05 12.71 4.03
N SER A 321 14.63 13.92 4.41
CA SER A 321 14.53 15.06 3.49
C SER A 321 15.91 15.49 2.95
N GLU A 322 16.95 15.47 3.78
CA GLU A 322 18.32 15.73 3.32
C GLU A 322 18.80 14.67 2.32
N VAL A 323 18.55 13.39 2.61
CA VAL A 323 18.88 12.27 1.72
C VAL A 323 18.14 12.40 0.38
N ASP A 324 16.87 12.81 0.40
CA ASP A 324 16.11 13.08 -0.81
C ASP A 324 16.76 14.20 -1.64
N GLY A 325 17.23 15.26 -0.99
CA GLY A 325 18.01 16.34 -1.61
C GLY A 325 19.29 15.83 -2.27
N TRP A 326 20.09 15.00 -1.58
CA TRP A 326 21.30 14.41 -2.14
C TRP A 326 21.00 13.49 -3.32
N LEU A 327 19.93 12.69 -3.24
CA LEU A 327 19.50 11.81 -4.33
C LEU A 327 19.09 12.60 -5.57
N ARG A 328 18.36 13.72 -5.41
CA ARG A 328 17.98 14.64 -6.50
C ARG A 328 19.19 15.34 -7.12
N GLN A 329 20.19 15.70 -6.31
CA GLN A 329 21.47 16.24 -6.77
C GLN A 329 22.38 15.20 -7.45
N GLY A 330 21.93 13.94 -7.59
CA GLY A 330 22.70 12.89 -8.24
C GLY A 330 23.85 12.32 -7.41
N TRP A 331 23.85 12.50 -6.08
CA TRP A 331 24.87 11.90 -5.23
C TRP A 331 24.89 10.37 -5.38
N GLN A 332 26.09 9.79 -5.37
CA GLN A 332 26.25 8.34 -5.37
C GLN A 332 25.76 7.73 -4.06
N VAL A 333 25.11 6.55 -4.16
CA VAL A 333 24.58 5.83 -3.00
C VAL A 333 25.68 5.48 -1.99
N SER A 334 26.87 5.11 -2.46
CA SER A 334 28.05 4.86 -1.61
C SER A 334 28.41 6.09 -0.77
N LYS A 335 28.43 7.28 -1.37
CA LYS A 335 28.71 8.55 -0.70
C LYS A 335 27.65 8.86 0.37
N ILE A 336 26.37 8.71 0.04
CA ILE A 336 25.26 8.91 0.98
C ILE A 336 25.36 7.93 2.15
N MET A 337 25.67 6.67 1.89
CA MET A 337 25.85 5.66 2.94
C MET A 337 26.99 6.01 3.89
N THR A 338 28.12 6.48 3.37
CA THR A 338 29.24 6.94 4.21
C THR A 338 28.84 8.11 5.09
N GLU A 339 28.13 9.09 4.53
CA GLU A 339 27.64 10.24 5.28
C GLU A 339 26.66 9.83 6.39
N LEU A 340 25.71 8.95 6.09
CA LEU A 340 24.76 8.41 7.07
C LEU A 340 25.47 7.65 8.20
N LYS A 341 26.48 6.83 7.86
CA LYS A 341 27.29 6.11 8.85
C LYS A 341 28.07 7.05 9.76
N ASN A 342 28.66 8.11 9.20
CA ASN A 342 29.38 9.13 9.97
C ASN A 342 28.47 9.85 10.99
N ARG A 343 27.18 9.98 10.66
CA ARG A 343 26.14 10.54 11.54
C ARG A 343 25.51 9.50 12.50
N GLY A 344 25.98 8.25 12.49
CA GLY A 344 25.51 7.19 13.38
C GLY A 344 24.39 6.31 12.82
N PHE A 345 23.90 6.54 11.60
CA PHE A 345 22.87 5.72 10.97
C PHE A 345 23.47 4.47 10.32
N LYS A 346 23.63 3.40 11.11
CA LYS A 346 24.31 2.16 10.69
C LYS A 346 23.39 1.12 10.04
N ASN A 347 22.08 1.24 10.25
CA ASN A 347 21.11 0.19 9.87
C ASN A 347 20.53 0.38 8.46
N VAL A 348 20.76 1.53 7.82
CA VAL A 348 20.29 1.82 6.46
C VAL A 348 21.02 0.93 5.46
N LEU A 349 20.28 0.34 4.52
CA LEU A 349 20.86 -0.47 3.45
C LEU A 349 20.91 0.32 2.14
N SER A 350 21.90 0.03 1.29
CA SER A 350 21.98 0.61 -0.06
C SER A 350 20.70 0.41 -0.86
N ARG A 351 20.03 -0.74 -0.67
CA ARG A 351 18.73 -1.04 -1.29
C ARG A 351 17.65 -0.03 -0.93
N ASP A 352 17.64 0.50 0.29
CA ASP A 352 16.65 1.51 0.71
C ASP A 352 16.83 2.80 -0.08
N LEU A 353 18.07 3.22 -0.28
CA LEU A 353 18.41 4.42 -1.05
C LEU A 353 18.07 4.26 -2.53
N TYR A 354 18.31 3.08 -3.11
CA TYR A 354 17.87 2.79 -4.47
C TYR A 354 16.35 2.81 -4.60
N ASN A 355 15.62 2.18 -3.66
CA ASN A 355 14.16 2.19 -3.65
C ASN A 355 13.62 3.61 -3.51
N ARG A 356 14.19 4.43 -2.62
CA ARG A 356 13.80 5.83 -2.44
C ARG A 356 14.06 6.66 -3.68
N ARG A 357 15.21 6.49 -4.35
CA ARG A 357 15.49 7.15 -5.64
C ARG A 357 14.42 6.85 -6.69
N GLN A 358 14.01 5.58 -6.82
CA GLN A 358 12.94 5.20 -7.75
C GLN A 358 11.58 5.79 -7.36
N GLN A 359 11.32 5.93 -6.06
CA GLN A 359 10.11 6.59 -5.58
C GLN A 359 10.10 8.08 -5.92
N LEU A 360 11.22 8.79 -5.69
CA LEU A 360 11.35 10.21 -6.04
C LEU A 360 11.13 10.45 -7.53
N LYS A 361 11.66 9.58 -8.39
CA LYS A 361 11.41 9.65 -9.85
C LYS A 361 9.92 9.58 -10.18
N ARG A 362 9.19 8.63 -9.58
CA ARG A 362 7.73 8.51 -9.78
C ARG A 362 6.94 9.69 -9.20
N GLU A 363 7.40 10.26 -8.08
CA GLU A 363 6.78 11.44 -7.47
C GLU A 363 6.96 12.67 -8.38
N ASP A 364 8.13 12.81 -9.02
CA ASP A 364 8.41 13.88 -9.98
C ASP A 364 7.59 13.71 -11.27
N GLU A 365 7.54 12.51 -11.84
CA GLU A 365 6.73 12.19 -13.03
C GLU A 365 5.22 12.43 -12.82
N ASN A 366 4.71 12.13 -11.62
CA ASN A 366 3.28 12.33 -11.29
C ASN A 366 2.94 13.75 -10.83
N GLY A 367 3.95 14.57 -10.49
CA GLY A 367 3.77 15.95 -10.05
C GLY A 367 3.84 16.99 -11.17
N GLU A 368 4.28 16.59 -12.37
CA GLU A 368 4.30 17.41 -13.60
C GLU A 368 3.03 17.25 -14.47
N ALA A 369 2.01 16.52 -14.01
CA ALA A 369 0.69 16.39 -14.62
C ALA A 369 -0.38 17.13 -13.81
#